data_AF-A0A7Y5NWH6-F1
#
_entry.id   AF-A0A7Y5NWH6-F1
#
_cell.length_a   1.000
_cell.length_b   1.000
_cell.length_c   1.000
_cell.angle_alpha   90.00
_cell.angle_beta   90.00
_cell.angle_gamma   90.00
#
_symmetry.space_group_name_H-M   'P 1'
#
loop_
_entity.id
_entity.type
_entity.pdbx_description
1 polymer ?
#
loop_
_entity_poly.entity_id
_entity_poly.type
_entity_poly.pdbx_seq_one_letter_code
_entity_poly.pdbx_strand_id
1 'polypeptide(L)'
;MLGFARLDKRPRSPHIAAAAVTLMFFALMSIGARGVGERELECEEAAVRLQDCCDDFDPTTMSCAYEWSCGGDGDLEPSLRTSTAECIQGLSCEELNASGVCHLLLLMEEPEEDEVRHPGSLDDVFAEVCS
;
A
#
# COMPACT_ATOMS: atom_id res chain seq x y z
N MET A 1 51.92 7.32 53.92
CA MET A 1 50.64 6.63 54.19
C MET A 1 49.75 6.83 52.97
N LEU A 2 49.66 5.85 52.07
CA LEU A 2 48.84 5.91 50.85
C LEU A 2 47.54 5.14 51.11
N GLY A 3 46.42 5.86 51.17
CA GLY A 3 45.09 5.28 51.31
C GLY A 3 44.52 4.90 49.94
N PHE A 4 44.34 3.60 49.68
CA PHE A 4 43.60 3.12 48.52
C PHE A 4 42.10 3.24 48.80
N ALA A 5 41.42 4.12 48.07
CA ALA A 5 39.97 4.16 48.03
C ALA A 5 39.45 2.85 47.43
N ARG A 6 38.69 2.08 48.21
CA ARG A 6 37.90 0.95 47.69
C ARG A 6 36.81 1.53 46.80
N LEU A 7 36.92 1.30 45.49
CA LEU A 7 35.78 1.44 44.58
C LEU A 7 34.78 0.34 44.93
N ASP A 8 33.67 0.74 45.57
CA ASP A 8 32.58 -0.15 45.93
C ASP A 8 31.86 -0.60 44.66
N LYS A 9 32.12 -1.84 44.24
CA LYS A 9 31.47 -2.47 43.08
C LYS A 9 30.05 -2.82 43.48
N ARG A 10 29.13 -1.85 43.38
CA ARG A 10 27.70 -2.09 43.64
C ARG A 10 27.24 -3.30 42.81
N PRO A 11 26.61 -4.32 43.42
CA PRO A 11 26.13 -5.47 42.69
C PRO A 11 25.10 -4.99 41.66
N ARG A 12 25.42 -5.18 40.37
CA ARG A 12 24.45 -4.95 39.29
C ARG A 12 23.33 -5.96 39.50
N SER A 13 22.21 -5.47 40.03
CA SER A 13 21.02 -6.27 40.23
C SER A 13 20.57 -6.85 38.89
N PRO A 14 20.43 -8.19 38.75
CA PRO A 14 20.04 -8.83 37.49
C PRO A 14 18.67 -8.34 36.99
N HIS A 15 17.85 -7.80 37.89
CA HIS A 15 16.54 -7.22 37.58
C HIS A 15 16.63 -5.93 36.73
N ILE A 16 17.71 -5.16 36.85
CA ILE A 16 17.87 -3.90 36.09
C ILE A 16 18.28 -4.20 34.65
N ALA A 17 19.12 -5.23 34.44
CA ALA A 17 19.52 -5.66 33.10
C ALA A 17 18.33 -6.27 32.32
N ALA A 18 17.48 -7.06 33.00
CA ALA A 18 16.29 -7.63 32.39
C ALA A 18 15.27 -6.55 31.97
N ALA A 19 15.05 -5.51 32.78
CA ALA A 19 14.10 -4.44 32.47
C ALA A 19 14.50 -3.64 31.21
N ALA A 20 15.79 -3.40 31.00
CA ALA A 20 16.30 -2.65 29.86
C ALA A 20 16.09 -3.40 28.52
N VAL A 21 16.27 -4.73 28.52
CA VAL A 21 16.07 -5.56 27.33
C VAL A 21 14.60 -5.61 26.93
N THR A 22 13.68 -5.73 27.90
CA THR A 22 12.24 -5.74 27.63
C THR A 22 11.74 -4.42 27.05
N LEU A 23 12.21 -3.28 27.58
CA LEU A 23 11.85 -1.96 27.06
C LEU A 23 12.36 -1.73 25.64
N MET A 24 13.58 -2.18 25.32
CA MET A 24 14.13 -2.08 23.97
C MET A 24 13.33 -2.91 22.96
N PHE A 25 12.89 -4.12 23.35
CA PHE A 25 12.07 -4.97 22.48
C PHE A 25 10.69 -4.36 22.19
N PHE A 26 10.03 -3.78 23.20
CA PHE A 26 8.76 -3.07 23.03
C PHE A 26 8.90 -1.82 22.16
N ALA A 27 9.98 -1.05 22.32
CA ALA A 27 10.25 0.13 21.49
C ALA A 27 10.45 -0.24 20.02
N LEU A 28 11.14 -1.35 19.73
CA LEU A 28 11.35 -1.84 18.36
C LEU A 28 10.06 -2.35 17.70
N MET A 29 9.15 -2.97 18.45
CA MET A 29 7.85 -3.42 17.95
C MET A 29 6.88 -2.26 17.61
N SER A 30 7.12 -1.06 18.15
CA SER A 30 6.24 0.10 17.98
C SER A 30 6.43 0.83 16.64
N ILE A 31 7.52 0.57 15.91
CA ILE A 31 7.94 1.34 14.73
C ILE A 31 7.42 0.73 13.41
N GLY A 32 6.87 -0.50 13.44
CA GLY A 32 6.60 -1.28 12.24
C GLY A 32 5.16 -1.29 11.70
N ALA A 33 4.19 -0.71 12.39
CA ALA A 33 2.77 -0.79 11.98
C ALA A 33 2.29 0.53 11.37
N ARG A 34 2.81 0.90 10.20
CA ARG A 34 2.02 1.73 9.28
C ARG A 34 1.04 0.77 8.63
N GLY A 35 -0.19 0.71 9.17
CA GLY A 35 -1.22 -0.17 8.65
C GLY A 35 -1.55 0.16 7.20
N VAL A 36 -1.88 -0.86 6.42
CA VAL A 36 -2.49 -0.69 5.09
C VAL A 36 -3.83 0.03 5.29
N GLY A 37 -4.03 1.11 4.55
CA GLY A 37 -5.30 1.83 4.53
C GLY A 37 -6.40 1.01 3.87
N GLU A 38 -7.65 1.23 4.27
CA GLU A 38 -8.83 0.55 3.72
C GLU A 38 -8.89 0.64 2.18
N ARG A 39 -8.68 1.84 1.64
CA ARG A 39 -8.65 2.05 0.18
C ARG A 39 -7.50 1.33 -0.53
N GLU A 40 -6.35 1.18 0.10
CA GLU A 40 -5.23 0.43 -0.49
C GLU A 40 -5.62 -1.05 -0.61
N LEU A 41 -6.19 -1.61 0.46
CA LEU A 41 -6.66 -3.00 0.48
C LEU A 41 -7.75 -3.26 -0.55
N GLU A 42 -8.75 -2.39 -0.64
CA GLU A 42 -9.85 -2.53 -1.61
C GLU A 42 -9.35 -2.47 -3.06
N CYS A 43 -8.40 -1.56 -3.33
CA CYS A 43 -7.75 -1.46 -4.63
C CYS A 43 -6.99 -2.75 -4.98
N GLU A 44 -6.22 -3.31 -4.06
CA GLU A 44 -5.49 -4.56 -4.26
C GLU A 44 -6.44 -5.74 -4.52
N GLU A 45 -7.52 -5.86 -3.76
CA GLU A 45 -8.53 -6.89 -3.97
C GLU A 45 -9.23 -6.75 -5.34
N ALA A 46 -9.51 -5.51 -5.77
CA ALA A 46 -10.05 -5.26 -7.10
C ALA A 46 -9.04 -5.59 -8.21
N ALA A 47 -7.75 -5.28 -8.02
CA ALA A 47 -6.69 -5.64 -8.97
C ALA A 47 -6.56 -7.16 -9.12
N VAL A 48 -6.62 -7.91 -8.02
CA VAL A 48 -6.66 -9.39 -8.04
C VAL A 48 -7.91 -9.89 -8.77
N ARG A 49 -9.07 -9.29 -8.52
CA ARG A 49 -10.32 -9.66 -9.21
C ARG A 49 -10.21 -9.47 -10.73
N LEU A 50 -9.61 -8.36 -11.17
CA LEU A 50 -9.37 -8.10 -12.58
C LEU A 50 -8.36 -9.09 -13.15
N GLN A 51 -7.30 -9.43 -12.43
CA GLN A 51 -6.33 -10.44 -12.86
C GLN A 51 -6.98 -11.83 -13.03
N ASP A 52 -7.89 -12.20 -12.14
CA ASP A 52 -8.60 -13.49 -12.23
C ASP A 52 -9.61 -13.54 -13.38
N CYS A 53 -10.17 -12.39 -13.78
CA CYS A 53 -11.27 -12.31 -14.74
C CYS A 53 -10.84 -11.87 -16.15
N CYS A 54 -9.77 -11.09 -16.28
CA CYS A 54 -9.28 -10.52 -17.53
C CYS A 54 -7.96 -11.18 -17.91
N ASP A 55 -8.00 -12.06 -18.92
CA ASP A 55 -6.77 -12.62 -19.48
C ASP A 55 -5.85 -11.48 -19.96
N ASP A 56 -4.55 -11.65 -19.74
CA ASP A 56 -3.48 -10.70 -20.08
C ASP A 56 -3.45 -9.38 -19.28
N PHE A 57 -4.33 -9.16 -18.30
CA PHE A 57 -4.24 -8.00 -17.41
C PHE A 57 -3.03 -8.10 -16.47
N ASP A 58 -2.19 -7.06 -16.47
CA ASP A 58 -1.05 -6.94 -15.56
C ASP A 58 -1.40 -5.99 -14.39
N PRO A 59 -1.56 -6.52 -13.15
CA PRO A 59 -1.90 -5.69 -11.99
C PRO A 59 -0.82 -4.68 -11.61
N THR A 60 0.42 -4.82 -12.12
CA THR A 60 1.50 -3.85 -11.86
C THR A 60 1.29 -2.51 -12.54
N THR A 61 0.37 -2.44 -13.51
CA THR A 61 -0.08 -1.19 -14.15
C THR A 61 -0.97 -0.35 -13.23
N MET A 62 -1.41 -0.90 -12.10
CA MET A 62 -2.19 -0.21 -11.08
C MET A 62 -1.33 0.06 -9.86
N SER A 63 -1.36 1.30 -9.35
CA SER A 63 -0.77 1.64 -8.06
C SER A 63 -1.84 1.68 -6.99
N CYS A 64 -1.82 0.74 -6.05
CA CYS A 64 -2.76 0.71 -4.94
C CYS A 64 -2.21 1.29 -3.64
N ALA A 65 -0.96 1.78 -3.64
CA ALA A 65 -0.32 2.36 -2.47
C ALA A 65 -0.43 3.88 -2.44
N TYR A 66 -0.52 4.45 -1.23
CA TYR A 66 -0.28 5.87 -1.04
C TYR A 66 1.22 6.17 -1.13
N GLU A 67 1.63 6.95 -2.13
CA GLU A 67 3.00 7.48 -2.19
C GLU A 67 3.04 8.93 -1.73
N TRP A 68 3.77 9.16 -0.63
CA TRP A 68 4.03 10.49 -0.12
C TRP A 68 5.30 11.04 -0.79
N SER A 69 5.16 12.11 -1.57
CA SER A 69 6.33 12.81 -2.12
C SER A 69 6.83 13.85 -1.10
N CYS A 70 8.13 13.82 -0.78
CA CYS A 70 8.76 14.90 -0.02
C CYS A 70 9.08 16.06 -0.95
N GLY A 71 8.06 16.82 -1.37
CA GLY A 71 8.24 17.92 -2.31
C GLY A 71 7.03 18.86 -2.48
N GLY A 72 5.83 18.43 -2.06
CA GLY A 72 4.61 19.21 -2.25
C GLY A 72 3.93 18.99 -3.60
N ASP A 73 4.50 18.15 -4.45
CA ASP A 73 3.78 17.52 -5.55
C ASP A 73 2.89 16.46 -4.91
N GLY A 74 1.56 16.66 -5.00
CA GLY A 74 0.56 16.02 -4.14
C GLY A 74 0.72 14.52 -3.90
N ASP A 75 0.17 14.05 -2.77
CA ASP A 75 0.15 12.63 -2.42
C ASP A 75 -0.45 11.81 -3.58
N LEU A 76 0.28 10.79 -4.06
CA LEU A 76 -0.27 9.86 -5.03
C LEU A 76 -1.26 8.96 -4.29
N GLU A 77 -2.50 8.99 -4.75
CA GLU A 77 -3.57 8.16 -4.22
C GLU A 77 -3.65 6.82 -4.97
N PRO A 78 -4.24 5.78 -4.35
CA PRO A 78 -4.55 4.53 -5.02
C PRO A 78 -5.35 4.76 -6.31
N SER A 79 -5.01 4.01 -7.36
CA SER A 79 -5.55 4.07 -8.73
C SER A 79 -7.06 3.91 -8.82
N LEU A 80 -7.69 3.29 -7.82
CA LEU A 80 -9.14 3.18 -7.70
C LEU A 80 -9.64 3.88 -6.43
N ARG A 81 -10.81 4.49 -6.55
CA ARG A 81 -11.62 4.87 -5.38
C ARG A 81 -12.27 3.62 -4.78
N THR A 82 -12.52 3.67 -3.47
CA THR A 82 -13.26 2.65 -2.72
C THR A 82 -14.54 2.19 -3.42
N SER A 83 -15.39 3.12 -3.86
CA SER A 83 -16.65 2.78 -4.53
C SER A 83 -16.46 1.99 -5.82
N THR A 84 -15.41 2.29 -6.58
CA THR A 84 -15.09 1.62 -7.84
C THR A 84 -14.54 0.24 -7.57
N ALA A 85 -13.66 0.10 -6.58
CA ALA A 85 -13.13 -1.18 -6.14
C ALA A 85 -14.26 -2.12 -5.65
N GLU A 86 -15.17 -1.63 -4.81
CA GLU A 86 -16.34 -2.37 -4.34
C GLU A 86 -17.24 -2.84 -5.49
N CYS A 87 -17.48 -1.96 -6.47
CA CYS A 87 -18.22 -2.32 -7.67
C CYS A 87 -17.55 -3.48 -8.43
N ILE A 88 -16.24 -3.37 -8.72
CA ILE A 88 -15.49 -4.39 -9.45
C ILE A 88 -15.54 -5.73 -8.72
N GLN A 89 -15.40 -5.72 -7.39
CA GLN A 89 -15.51 -6.93 -6.57
C GLN A 89 -16.92 -7.55 -6.65
N GLY A 90 -17.97 -6.74 -6.80
CA GLY A 90 -19.35 -7.17 -6.94
C GLY A 90 -19.70 -7.78 -8.31
N LEU A 91 -18.91 -7.52 -9.34
CA LEU A 91 -19.14 -8.02 -10.69
C LEU A 91 -18.62 -9.45 -10.88
N SER A 92 -19.33 -10.24 -11.67
CA SER A 92 -18.85 -11.51 -12.18
C SER A 92 -17.82 -11.32 -13.29
N CYS A 93 -16.97 -12.32 -13.53
CA CYS A 93 -16.04 -12.26 -14.67
C CYS A 93 -16.78 -12.18 -16.01
N GLU A 94 -17.98 -12.74 -16.13
CA GLU A 94 -18.79 -12.64 -17.35
C GLU A 94 -19.24 -11.19 -17.58
N GLU A 95 -19.70 -10.49 -16.54
CA GLU A 95 -20.06 -9.07 -16.62
C GLU A 95 -18.85 -8.18 -16.94
N LEU A 96 -17.71 -8.43 -16.29
CA LEU A 96 -16.46 -7.70 -16.56
C LEU A 96 -16.01 -7.91 -18.02
N ASN A 97 -16.01 -9.14 -18.53
CA ASN A 97 -15.65 -9.39 -19.92
C ASN A 97 -16.67 -8.80 -20.91
N ALA A 98 -17.97 -8.95 -20.64
CA ALA A 98 -19.03 -8.44 -21.51
C ALA A 98 -19.06 -6.91 -21.59
N SER A 99 -18.60 -6.22 -20.54
CA SER A 99 -18.46 -4.76 -20.52
C SER A 99 -17.37 -4.23 -21.47
N GLY A 100 -16.45 -5.11 -21.90
CA GLY A 100 -15.28 -4.73 -22.70
C GLY A 100 -14.14 -4.11 -21.90
N VAL A 101 -14.27 -3.99 -20.56
CA VAL A 101 -13.26 -3.35 -19.72
C VAL A 101 -11.92 -4.08 -19.74
N CYS A 102 -11.93 -5.41 -19.80
CA CYS A 102 -10.70 -6.21 -19.92
C CYS A 102 -9.89 -5.82 -21.16
N HIS A 103 -10.55 -5.48 -22.28
CA HIS A 103 -9.84 -5.03 -23.48
C HIS A 103 -9.30 -3.61 -23.33
N LEU A 104 -10.05 -2.72 -22.67
CA LEU A 104 -9.61 -1.34 -22.43
C LEU A 104 -8.36 -1.29 -21.55
N LEU A 105 -8.28 -2.14 -20.52
CA LEU A 105 -7.11 -2.22 -19.63
C LEU A 105 -5.83 -2.58 -20.39
N LEU A 106 -5.91 -3.41 -21.44
CA LEU A 106 -4.76 -3.78 -22.27
C LEU A 106 -4.27 -2.63 -23.17
N LEU A 107 -5.13 -1.63 -23.43
CA LEU A 107 -4.80 -0.47 -24.26
C LEU A 107 -4.24 0.69 -23.43
N MET A 108 -4.17 0.54 -22.11
CA MET A 108 -3.55 1.50 -21.21
C MET A 108 -2.03 1.33 -21.23
N GLU A 109 -1.41 1.53 -22.39
CA GLU A 109 0.05 1.66 -22.50
C GLU A 109 0.51 3.00 -21.90
N GLU A 110 1.67 2.99 -21.26
CA GLU A 110 2.25 4.16 -20.58
C GLU A 110 2.37 5.35 -21.55
N PRO A 111 2.02 6.58 -21.12
CA PRO A 111 2.12 7.74 -21.99
C PRO A 111 3.57 7.94 -22.44
N GLU A 112 3.80 7.94 -23.76
CA GLU A 112 5.06 8.42 -24.34
C GLU A 112 5.33 9.84 -23.83
N GLU A 113 6.57 10.10 -23.40
CA GLU A 113 7.01 11.22 -22.54
C GLU A 113 6.77 12.66 -23.06
N ASP A 114 6.03 12.87 -24.16
CA ASP A 114 5.91 14.18 -24.84
C ASP A 114 4.48 14.74 -24.99
N GLU A 115 3.43 14.09 -24.48
CA GLU A 115 2.08 14.70 -24.43
C GLU A 115 1.46 14.61 -23.03
N VAL A 116 1.30 15.76 -22.38
CA VAL A 116 0.51 15.92 -21.15
C VAL A 116 -0.98 15.73 -21.50
N ARG A 117 -1.36 14.49 -21.76
CA ARG A 117 -2.73 14.02 -21.69
C ARG A 117 -2.66 12.76 -20.84
N HIS A 118 -2.96 12.92 -19.54
CA HIS A 118 -3.20 11.77 -18.68
C HIS A 118 -4.20 10.86 -19.41
N PRO A 119 -3.89 9.56 -19.60
CA PRO A 119 -4.96 8.61 -19.88
C PRO A 119 -6.03 8.81 -18.80
N GLY A 120 -7.31 8.73 -19.18
CA GLY A 120 -8.40 8.84 -18.22
C GLY A 120 -8.12 7.95 -17.01
N SER A 121 -8.51 8.40 -15.82
CA SER A 121 -8.27 7.62 -14.60
C SER A 121 -8.94 6.26 -14.72
N LEU A 122 -8.44 5.23 -14.03
CA LEU A 122 -9.12 3.93 -14.02
C LEU A 122 -10.56 4.06 -13.53
N ASP A 123 -10.83 4.96 -12.58
CA ASP A 123 -12.20 5.30 -12.19
C ASP A 123 -13.09 5.75 -13.37
N ASP A 124 -12.53 6.46 -14.37
CA ASP A 124 -13.28 6.88 -15.56
C ASP A 124 -13.58 5.70 -16.49
N VAL A 125 -12.64 4.75 -16.61
CA VAL A 125 -12.83 3.52 -17.38
C VAL A 125 -13.97 2.68 -16.78
N PHE A 126 -14.02 2.61 -15.45
CA PHE A 126 -15.04 1.85 -14.74
C PHE A 126 -16.35 2.63 -14.49
N ALA A 127 -16.39 3.94 -14.73
CA ALA A 127 -17.56 4.77 -14.49
C ALA A 127 -18.82 4.27 -15.22
N GLU A 128 -18.69 3.80 -16.46
CA GLU A 128 -19.82 3.29 -17.26
C GLU A 128 -20.29 1.89 -16.82
N VAL A 129 -19.39 1.10 -16.23
CA VAL A 129 -19.71 -0.27 -15.76
C VAL A 129 -20.29 -0.23 -14.34
N CYS A 130 -19.87 0.77 -13.56
CA CYS A 130 -20.20 0.93 -12.15
C CYS A 130 -21.28 1.99 -11.87
N SER A 131 -21.91 2.55 -12.91
CA SER A 131 -23.01 3.52 -12.79
C SER A 131 -24.39 2.90 -12.60
#